data_AF-A0AA41N0L9-F1
#
_entry.id   AF-A0AA41N0L9-F1
#
_cell.length_a   1.000
_cell.length_b   1.000
_cell.length_c   1.000
_cell.angle_alpha   90.00
_cell.angle_beta   90.00
_cell.angle_gamma   90.00
#
_symmetry.space_group_name_H-M   'P 1'
#
loop_
_entity.id
_entity.type
_entity.pdbx_description
1 polymer ?
#
loop_
_entity_poly.entity_id
_entity_poly.type
_entity_poly.pdbx_seq_one_letter_code
_entity_poly.pdbx_strand_id
1 'polypeptide(L)' 'MKIWTSEHVFDHPWETVTTAAMQKYPNPMNPSVVGVDVLDRHVDPSRKLHSHRLLSTE' A
#
# COMPACT_ATOMS: atom_id res chain seq x y z
N MET A 1 -20.48 -2.70 9.93
CA MET A 1 -21.14 -1.60 9.21
C MET A 1 -20.13 -0.93 8.30
N LYS A 2 -20.49 -0.67 7.04
CA LYS A 2 -19.67 0.15 6.13
C LYS A 2 -20.13 1.60 6.26
N ILE A 3 -19.31 2.44 6.89
CA ILE A 3 -19.67 3.85 7.19
C ILE A 3 -19.37 4.82 6.03
N TRP A 4 -18.55 4.40 5.05
CA TRP A 4 -18.17 5.21 3.89
C TRP A 4 -17.74 4.34 2.70
N THR A 5 -17.89 4.86 1.48
CA THR A 5 -17.40 4.27 0.22
C THR A 5 -16.95 5.38 -0.71
N SER A 6 -15.84 5.18 -1.41
CA SER A 6 -15.37 6.06 -2.48
C SER A 6 -14.70 5.27 -3.59
N GLU A 7 -14.72 5.81 -4.79
CA GLU A 7 -14.07 5.29 -5.99
C GLU A 7 -13.23 6.40 -6.63
N HIS A 8 -12.04 6.05 -7.10
CA HIS A 8 -11.12 6.98 -7.77
C HIS A 8 -10.41 6.26 -8.92
N VAL A 9 -10.23 6.97 -10.04
CA VAL A 9 -9.51 6.48 -11.22
C VAL A 9 -8.19 7.22 -11.32
N PHE A 10 -7.08 6.47 -11.32
CA PHE A 10 -5.75 7.01 -11.62
C PHE A 10 -5.49 6.91 -13.13
N ASP A 11 -4.98 7.98 -13.74
CA ASP A 11 -4.61 8.01 -15.16
C ASP A 11 -3.21 7.40 -15.41
N HIS A 12 -2.98 6.21 -14.86
CA HIS A 12 -1.73 5.47 -14.97
C HIS A 12 -2.00 3.96 -15.08
N PRO A 13 -1.15 3.19 -15.78
CA PRO A 13 -1.28 1.73 -15.86
C PRO A 13 -1.26 1.06 -14.49
N TRP A 14 -1.93 -0.10 -14.40
CA TRP A 14 -2.06 -0.86 -13.16
C TRP A 14 -0.71 -1.20 -12.53
N GLU A 15 0.29 -1.52 -13.35
CA GLU A 15 1.65 -1.85 -12.94
C GLU A 15 2.32 -0.66 -12.24
N THR A 16 2.11 0.55 -12.76
CA THR A 16 2.64 1.80 -12.18
C THR A 16 1.96 2.09 -10.84
N VAL A 17 0.63 2.01 -10.78
CA VAL A 17 -0.14 2.29 -9.55
C VAL A 17 0.20 1.29 -8.45
N THR A 18 0.28 0.00 -8.78
CA THR A 18 0.59 -1.06 -7.81
C THR A 18 2.01 -0.94 -7.29
N THR A 19 2.98 -0.62 -8.16
CA THR A 19 4.37 -0.36 -7.75
C THR A 19 4.46 0.85 -6.83
N ALA A 20 3.79 1.95 -7.19
CA ALA A 20 3.72 3.16 -6.36
C ALA A 20 3.06 2.89 -5.00
N ALA A 21 2.02 2.06 -4.93
CA ALA A 21 1.37 1.70 -3.68
C ALA A 21 2.31 0.90 -2.74
N MET A 22 3.14 0.02 -3.29
CA MET A 22 4.15 -0.71 -2.50
C MET A 22 5.22 0.22 -1.91
N GLN A 23 5.60 1.26 -2.67
CA GLN A 23 6.60 2.27 -2.30
C GLN A 23 6.00 3.61 -1.87
N LYS A 24 4.74 3.62 -1.41
CA LYS A 24 3.98 4.86 -1.14
C LYS A 24 4.66 5.78 -0.13
N TYR A 25 5.42 5.24 0.82
CA TYR A 25 6.08 6.00 1.86
C TYR A 25 7.60 5.80 1.79
N PRO A 26 8.39 6.83 2.13
CA PRO A 26 7.95 8.17 2.58
C PRO A 26 7.38 9.01 1.42
N ASN A 27 6.47 9.95 1.71
CA ASN A 27 6.05 10.99 0.75
C ASN A 27 5.69 12.30 1.47
N PRO A 28 5.87 13.48 0.81
CA PRO A 28 5.60 14.78 1.43
C PRO A 28 4.13 15.02 1.82
N MET A 29 3.19 14.31 1.20
CA MET A 29 1.75 14.50 1.45
C MET A 29 1.28 13.83 2.76
N ASN A 30 2.08 12.92 3.30
CA ASN A 30 1.80 12.21 4.56
C ASN A 30 3.08 12.10 5.40
N PRO A 31 3.58 13.23 5.93
CA PRO A 31 4.85 13.25 6.65
C PRO A 31 4.79 12.48 7.97
N SER A 32 3.60 12.28 8.55
CA SER A 32 3.42 11.57 9.83
C SER A 32 3.75 10.08 9.77
N VAL A 33 3.85 9.47 8.57
CA VAL A 33 4.30 8.08 8.45
C VAL A 33 5.83 8.05 8.47
N VAL A 34 6.38 7.77 9.66
CA VAL A 34 7.83 7.86 9.93
C VAL A 34 8.58 6.55 9.72
N GLY A 35 7.90 5.41 9.70
CA GLY A 35 8.53 4.11 9.50
C GLY A 35 7.61 3.12 8.80
N VAL A 36 8.19 2.26 7.95
CA VAL A 36 7.46 1.16 7.31
C VAL A 36 8.33 -0.09 7.20
N ASP A 37 7.88 -1.18 7.82
CA ASP A 37 8.51 -2.49 7.76
C ASP A 37 7.64 -3.50 7.01
N VAL A 38 8.28 -4.44 6.31
CA VAL A 38 7.62 -5.63 5.74
C VAL A 38 7.89 -6.80 6.68
N LEU A 39 6.88 -7.23 7.43
CA LEU A 39 7.00 -8.31 8.42
C LEU A 39 6.98 -9.69 7.76
N ASP A 40 6.15 -9.85 6.73
CA ASP A 40 6.04 -11.10 5.95
C ASP A 40 5.66 -10.79 4.51
N ARG A 41 6.19 -11.59 3.57
CA ARG A 41 5.85 -11.51 2.15
C ARG A 41 6.03 -12.86 1.48
N HIS A 42 4.97 -13.34 0.86
CA HIS A 42 4.98 -14.60 0.13
C HIS A 42 3.97 -14.59 -1.03
N VAL A 43 4.15 -15.50 -1.99
CA VAL A 43 3.18 -15.78 -3.05
C VAL A 43 2.45 -17.06 -2.68
N ASP A 44 1.12 -17.01 -2.61
CA ASP A 44 0.31 -18.18 -2.28
C ASP A 44 0.20 -19.15 -3.48
N PRO A 45 -0.32 -20.38 -3.28
CA PRO A 45 -0.54 -21.32 -4.38
C PRO A 45 -1.48 -20.82 -5.49
N SER A 46 -2.32 -19.82 -5.20
CA SER A 46 -3.20 -19.16 -6.16
C SER A 46 -2.53 -18.00 -6.93
N ARG A 47 -1.21 -17.84 -6.78
CA ARG A 47 -0.38 -16.83 -7.44
C ARG A 47 -0.65 -15.40 -6.99
N LYS A 48 -1.16 -15.21 -5.76
CA LYS A 48 -1.37 -13.88 -5.17
C LYS A 48 -0.22 -13.51 -4.25
N LEU A 49 0.26 -12.28 -4.37
CA LEU A 49 1.25 -11.71 -3.47
C LEU A 49 0.57 -11.21 -2.19
N HIS A 50 0.97 -11.77 -1.05
CA HIS A 50 0.58 -11.30 0.27
C HIS A 50 1.72 -10.49 0.88
N SER A 51 1.40 -9.41 1.59
CA SER A 51 2.39 -8.57 2.27
C SER A 51 1.82 -8.02 3.56
N HIS A 52 2.41 -8.42 4.68
CA HIS A 52 2.11 -7.85 5.99
C HIS A 52 3.10 -6.73 6.28
N ARG A 53 2.57 -5.52 6.56
CA ARG A 53 3.39 -4.33 6.78
C ARG A 53 3.03 -3.69 8.11
N LEU A 54 4.05 -3.27 8.84
CA LEU A 54 3.91 -2.43 10.03
C LEU A 54 4.22 -0.99 9.63
N LEU A 55 3.32 -0.07 9.95
CA LEU A 55 3.51 1.36 9.72
C LEU A 55 3.60 2.04 11.08
N SER A 56 4.66 2.82 11.28
CA SER A 56 4.86 3.66 12.45
C SER A 56 4.48 5.09 12.10
N THR A 57 3.61 5.68 12.91
CA THR A 57 3.17 7.07 12.77
C THR A 57 3.47 7.86 14.04
N GLU A 58 3.80 9.14 13.91
CA GLU A 58 3.84 10.09 15.03
C GLU A 58 2.45 10.43 15.56
#